data_AF-A0A7S3LP01-F1
#
_entry.id   AF-A0A7S3LP01-F1
#
_cell.length_a   1.000
_cell.length_b   1.000
_cell.length_c   1.000
_cell.angle_alpha   90.00
_cell.angle_beta   90.00
_cell.angle_gamma   90.00
#
_symmetry.space_group_name_H-M   'P 1'
#
loop_
_entity.id
_entity.type
_entity.pdbx_description
1 polymer ?
#
loop_
_entity_poly.entity_id
_entity_poly.type
_entity_poly.pdbx_seq_one_letter_code
_entity_poly.pdbx_strand_id
1 'polypeptide(L)'
;QDVATVFQAVLQTTIKCAGKLSQNDNSGILQSKVIMFLHRMVPGFGAEFAKFAPPICSQLMKQAKNPRNMVEVLQLISQVVREYSSDFYASMDPMLFPLLQTTEKYLATLAKPTIANDSSTLTHEQNEYLSLQRSLFVFFYDLVIAHLSSVLFSPTNMPHLQNILAFLSDGATIPHPICQKTCILTLAQLTRNWIPASAESRPAVRSVLTGMGVTLNQDIVDPQPTRWELLNKIVKSPSDRYAQVPEPVKLAFIRFLFETATESSFKALFQPHITTQDAGCLALITCVCGFHLTLAARLGMDWLLFVKQVFLLNANCPPQVGNEYISAILVTPDITPKRLRSIFINLFIAKK
;
A
#
# COMPACT_ATOMS: atom_id res chain seq x y z
N GLN A 1 -28.88 1.28 35.37
CA GLN A 1 -28.60 2.18 34.23
C GLN A 1 -27.87 1.34 33.21
N ASP A 2 -28.39 1.24 31.99
CA ASP A 2 -27.74 0.43 30.95
C ASP A 2 -26.37 1.05 30.63
N VAL A 3 -25.34 0.23 30.71
CA VAL A 3 -23.94 0.60 30.49
C VAL A 3 -23.80 1.24 29.10
N ALA A 4 -24.55 0.74 28.11
CA ALA A 4 -24.58 1.29 26.76
C ALA A 4 -25.05 2.76 26.71
N THR A 5 -26.06 3.13 27.51
CA THR A 5 -26.60 4.50 27.53
C THR A 5 -25.62 5.50 28.14
N VAL A 6 -24.94 5.13 29.23
CA VAL A 6 -23.92 5.98 29.87
C VAL A 6 -22.74 6.19 28.92
N PHE A 7 -22.31 5.15 28.22
CA PHE A 7 -21.21 5.25 27.26
C PHE A 7 -21.57 6.01 25.99
N GLN A 8 -22.79 5.87 25.47
CA GLN A 8 -23.28 6.71 24.38
C GLN A 8 -23.30 8.19 24.80
N ALA A 9 -23.67 8.48 26.05
CA ALA A 9 -23.58 9.83 26.60
C ALA A 9 -22.12 10.31 26.71
N VAL A 10 -21.17 9.44 27.09
CA VAL A 10 -19.73 9.76 27.09
C VAL A 10 -19.25 10.06 25.67
N LEU A 11 -19.53 9.21 24.68
CA LEU A 11 -19.13 9.43 23.28
C LEU A 11 -19.74 10.69 22.69
N GLN A 12 -21.03 10.95 22.92
CA GLN A 12 -21.68 12.18 22.50
C GLN A 12 -21.08 13.41 23.21
N THR A 13 -20.72 13.28 24.48
CA THR A 13 -20.03 14.34 25.22
C THR A 13 -18.62 14.54 24.66
N THR A 14 -17.88 13.49 24.35
CA THR A 14 -16.58 13.55 23.68
C THR A 14 -16.70 14.22 22.31
N ILE A 15 -17.74 13.93 21.52
CA ILE A 15 -18.02 14.60 20.25
C ILE A 15 -18.32 16.09 20.46
N LYS A 16 -19.15 16.44 21.45
CA LYS A 16 -19.46 17.84 21.77
C LYS A 16 -18.23 18.59 22.26
N CYS A 17 -17.42 17.97 23.11
CA CYS A 17 -16.14 18.49 23.58
C CYS A 17 -15.16 18.63 22.43
N ALA A 18 -15.07 17.63 21.55
CA ALA A 18 -14.30 17.67 20.31
C ALA A 18 -14.75 18.88 19.49
N GLY A 19 -16.04 19.04 19.21
CA GLY A 19 -16.62 20.19 18.50
C GLY A 19 -16.21 21.57 19.03
N LYS A 20 -15.95 21.70 20.33
CA LYS A 20 -15.53 22.94 21.00
C LYS A 20 -14.01 23.15 21.06
N LEU A 21 -13.19 22.20 20.59
CA LEU A 21 -11.72 22.27 20.63
C LEU A 21 -11.13 23.43 19.81
N SER A 22 -11.88 24.09 18.94
CA SER A 22 -11.34 25.16 18.09
C SER A 22 -10.99 26.46 18.82
N GLN A 23 -11.43 26.67 20.06
CA GLN A 23 -11.41 28.00 20.71
C GLN A 23 -10.26 28.27 21.71
N ASN A 24 -9.30 27.37 21.91
CA ASN A 24 -8.29 27.54 22.98
C ASN A 24 -6.87 27.11 22.57
N ASP A 25 -5.84 27.74 23.13
CA ASP A 25 -4.42 27.44 22.82
C ASP A 25 -4.02 26.00 23.21
N ASN A 26 -4.67 25.44 24.24
CA ASN A 26 -4.46 24.05 24.71
C ASN A 26 -5.19 22.98 23.88
N SER A 27 -5.87 23.37 22.81
CA SER A 27 -6.66 22.49 21.93
C SER A 27 -5.89 21.29 21.38
N GLY A 28 -4.62 21.44 21.01
CA GLY A 28 -3.80 20.34 20.50
C GLY A 28 -3.54 19.25 21.55
N ILE A 29 -3.25 19.65 22.80
CA ILE A 29 -3.05 18.71 23.92
C ILE A 29 -4.35 17.98 24.23
N LEU A 30 -5.48 18.70 24.24
CA LEU A 30 -6.78 18.11 24.51
C LEU A 30 -7.20 17.15 23.39
N GLN A 31 -6.92 17.49 22.13
CA GLN A 31 -7.13 16.59 20.99
C GLN A 31 -6.34 15.28 21.15
N SER A 32 -5.05 15.35 21.48
CA SER A 32 -4.23 14.16 21.72
C SER A 32 -4.81 13.28 22.84
N LYS A 33 -5.29 13.88 23.95
CA LYS A 33 -5.94 13.14 25.04
C LYS A 33 -7.24 12.47 24.58
N VAL A 34 -8.04 13.16 23.77
CA VAL A 34 -9.27 12.59 23.17
C VAL A 34 -8.92 11.42 22.25
N ILE A 35 -7.91 11.56 21.38
CA ILE A 35 -7.47 10.49 20.48
C ILE A 35 -6.96 9.29 21.26
N MET A 36 -6.12 9.50 22.29
CA MET A 36 -5.64 8.43 23.17
C MET A 36 -6.78 7.68 23.87
N PHE A 37 -7.81 8.39 24.32
CA PHE A 37 -9.01 7.77 24.87
C PHE A 37 -9.71 6.91 23.80
N LEU A 38 -9.97 7.47 22.62
CA LEU A 38 -10.65 6.76 21.52
C LEU A 38 -9.88 5.52 21.06
N HIS A 39 -8.55 5.57 20.98
CA HIS A 39 -7.72 4.39 20.65
C HIS A 39 -7.97 3.19 21.57
N ARG A 40 -8.24 3.45 22.86
CA ARG A 40 -8.55 2.42 23.85
C ARG A 40 -10.00 1.94 23.76
N MET A 41 -10.90 2.79 23.27
CA MET A 41 -12.31 2.44 23.10
C MET A 41 -12.54 1.65 21.80
N VAL A 42 -11.80 1.91 20.72
CA VAL A 42 -12.02 1.23 19.43
C VAL A 42 -12.11 -0.30 19.56
N PRO A 43 -11.22 -1.04 20.24
CA PRO A 43 -11.33 -2.50 20.33
C PRO A 43 -12.43 -2.99 21.29
N GLY A 44 -12.91 -2.15 22.20
CA GLY A 44 -13.75 -2.58 23.31
C GLY A 44 -15.26 -2.53 23.06
N PHE A 45 -15.71 -1.92 21.95
CA PHE A 45 -17.11 -1.47 21.80
C PHE A 45 -17.90 -2.16 20.70
N GLY A 46 -17.24 -2.94 19.83
CA GLY A 46 -17.91 -3.63 18.74
C GLY A 46 -18.69 -2.68 17.81
N ALA A 47 -19.63 -3.22 17.04
CA ALA A 47 -20.28 -2.53 15.92
C ALA A 47 -21.00 -1.20 16.29
N GLU A 48 -21.38 -0.98 17.55
CA GLU A 48 -22.01 0.27 17.98
C GLU A 48 -21.07 1.48 17.85
N PHE A 49 -19.76 1.29 18.05
CA PHE A 49 -18.80 2.38 17.88
C PHE A 49 -18.68 2.82 16.42
N ALA A 50 -18.89 1.91 15.47
CA ALA A 50 -18.82 2.21 14.04
C ALA A 50 -19.79 3.33 13.62
N LYS A 51 -20.94 3.47 14.30
CA LYS A 51 -21.92 4.54 14.05
C LYS A 51 -21.42 5.93 14.49
N PHE A 52 -20.55 5.98 15.50
CA PHE A 52 -20.01 7.23 16.05
C PHE A 52 -18.62 7.57 15.51
N ALA A 53 -17.86 6.59 15.03
CA ALA A 53 -16.50 6.79 14.56
C ALA A 53 -16.39 7.81 13.41
N PRO A 54 -17.24 7.79 12.36
CA PRO A 54 -17.16 8.73 11.25
C PRO A 54 -17.24 10.21 11.64
N PRO A 55 -18.28 10.68 12.37
CA PRO A 55 -18.35 12.10 12.75
C PRO A 55 -17.20 12.50 13.67
N ILE A 56 -16.76 11.60 14.55
CA ILE A 56 -15.59 11.84 15.43
C ILE A 56 -14.33 12.04 14.58
N CYS A 57 -14.04 11.12 13.65
CA CYS A 57 -12.85 11.18 12.81
C CYS A 57 -12.84 12.44 11.93
N SER A 58 -13.97 12.76 11.30
CA SER A 58 -14.11 13.97 10.48
C SER A 58 -13.88 15.24 11.30
N GLN A 59 -14.42 15.29 12.53
CA GLN A 59 -14.23 16.44 13.41
C GLN A 59 -12.78 16.58 13.87
N LEU A 60 -12.14 15.49 14.28
CA LEU A 60 -10.74 15.50 14.70
C LEU A 60 -9.81 15.91 13.56
N MET A 61 -10.06 15.43 12.34
CA MET A 61 -9.31 15.84 11.15
C MET A 61 -9.41 17.35 10.89
N LYS A 62 -10.62 17.93 10.96
CA LYS A 62 -10.85 19.38 10.78
C LYS A 62 -10.17 20.22 11.88
N GLN A 63 -9.91 19.62 13.04
CA GLN A 63 -9.37 20.29 14.21
C GLN A 63 -7.89 20.04 14.43
N ALA A 64 -7.27 19.17 13.63
CA ALA A 64 -5.82 19.04 13.64
C ALA A 64 -5.21 20.43 13.45
N LYS A 65 -4.25 20.79 14.31
CA LYS A 65 -3.58 22.11 14.27
C LYS A 65 -2.16 22.03 13.75
N ASN A 66 -1.52 20.87 13.90
CA ASN A 66 -0.13 20.64 13.53
C ASN A 66 0.04 19.22 12.93
N PRO A 67 1.19 18.94 12.29
CA PRO A 67 1.46 17.63 11.68
C PRO A 67 1.39 16.46 12.66
N ARG A 68 1.81 16.66 13.91
CA ARG A 68 1.76 15.64 14.95
C ARG A 68 0.33 15.22 15.30
N ASN A 69 -0.58 16.17 15.44
CA ASN A 69 -2.00 15.87 15.63
C ASN A 69 -2.57 15.12 14.42
N MET A 70 -2.14 15.47 13.20
CA MET A 70 -2.59 14.77 12.00
C MET A 70 -2.10 13.30 11.95
N VAL A 71 -0.88 13.03 12.44
CA VAL A 71 -0.38 11.65 12.64
C VAL A 71 -1.31 10.86 13.55
N GLU A 72 -1.68 11.42 14.70
CA GLU A 72 -2.57 10.77 15.67
C GLU A 72 -3.96 10.51 15.07
N VAL A 73 -4.50 11.46 14.30
CA VAL A 73 -5.77 11.29 13.58
C VAL A 73 -5.69 10.16 12.55
N LEU A 74 -4.62 10.12 11.73
CA LEU A 74 -4.42 9.04 10.75
C LEU A 74 -4.34 7.67 11.43
N GLN A 75 -3.63 7.57 12.54
CA GLN A 75 -3.51 6.33 13.31
C GLN A 75 -4.86 5.87 13.87
N LEU A 76 -5.69 6.79 14.36
CA LEU A 76 -7.02 6.48 14.85
C LEU A 76 -7.94 6.00 13.72
N ILE A 77 -7.97 6.71 12.59
CA ILE A 77 -8.76 6.32 11.42
C ILE A 77 -8.31 4.94 10.93
N SER A 78 -7.01 4.69 10.88
CA SER A 78 -6.45 3.39 10.48
C SER A 78 -6.92 2.26 11.41
N GLN A 79 -7.00 2.51 12.71
CA GLN A 79 -7.53 1.54 13.68
C GLN A 79 -9.02 1.30 13.47
N VAL A 80 -9.81 2.35 13.26
CA VAL A 80 -11.26 2.26 12.98
C VAL A 80 -11.51 1.46 11.70
N VAL A 81 -10.73 1.70 10.65
CA VAL A 81 -10.79 0.97 9.38
C VAL A 81 -10.56 -0.52 9.58
N ARG A 82 -9.55 -0.91 10.38
CA ARG A 82 -9.27 -2.32 10.67
C ARG A 82 -10.39 -2.99 11.47
N GLU A 83 -10.97 -2.28 12.43
CA GLU A 83 -11.95 -2.84 13.36
C GLU A 83 -13.36 -2.90 12.76
N TYR A 84 -13.74 -1.92 11.93
CA TYR A 84 -15.13 -1.68 11.52
C TYR A 84 -15.33 -1.60 10.00
N SER A 85 -14.48 -2.29 9.22
CA SER A 85 -14.41 -2.19 7.76
C SER A 85 -15.77 -2.12 7.03
N SER A 86 -16.66 -3.10 7.21
CA SER A 86 -17.95 -3.15 6.50
C SER A 86 -18.86 -1.95 6.78
N ASP A 87 -18.87 -1.48 8.03
CA ASP A 87 -19.75 -0.39 8.47
C ASP A 87 -19.14 0.99 8.18
N PHE A 88 -17.83 1.04 7.93
CA PHE A 88 -17.11 2.29 7.73
C PHE A 88 -17.02 2.72 6.26
N TYR A 89 -17.33 1.85 5.28
CA TYR A 89 -17.23 2.16 3.85
C TYR A 89 -17.97 3.45 3.46
N ALA A 90 -19.25 3.55 3.81
CA ALA A 90 -20.11 4.69 3.44
C ALA A 90 -19.59 6.03 3.97
N SER A 91 -18.83 5.98 5.06
CA SER A 91 -18.20 7.14 5.67
C SER A 91 -16.82 7.42 5.14
N MET A 92 -16.05 6.37 4.82
CA MET A 92 -14.71 6.49 4.29
C MET A 92 -14.70 7.08 2.88
N ASP A 93 -15.70 6.74 2.06
CA ASP A 93 -15.77 7.21 0.67
C ASP A 93 -15.72 8.74 0.51
N PRO A 94 -16.61 9.52 1.14
CA PRO A 94 -16.55 10.98 1.08
C PRO A 94 -15.42 11.58 1.94
N MET A 95 -14.85 10.83 2.89
CA MET A 95 -13.83 11.33 3.82
C MET A 95 -12.40 11.16 3.28
N LEU A 96 -12.15 10.24 2.34
CA LEU A 96 -10.81 9.95 1.84
C LEU A 96 -10.13 11.20 1.27
N PHE A 97 -10.76 11.88 0.32
CA PHE A 97 -10.13 13.03 -0.31
C PHE A 97 -9.84 14.19 0.66
N PRO A 98 -10.78 14.64 1.52
CA PRO A 98 -10.48 15.62 2.56
C PRO A 98 -9.32 15.21 3.49
N LEU A 99 -9.19 13.92 3.80
CA LEU A 99 -8.10 13.38 4.60
C LEU A 99 -6.75 13.53 3.88
N LEU A 100 -6.70 13.20 2.59
CA LEU A 100 -5.50 13.38 1.76
C LEU A 100 -5.12 14.84 1.63
N GLN A 101 -6.07 15.73 1.31
CA GLN A 101 -5.81 17.17 1.19
C GLN A 101 -5.28 17.79 2.49
N THR A 102 -5.87 17.42 3.63
CA THR A 102 -5.42 17.93 4.94
C THR A 102 -4.01 17.43 5.27
N THR A 103 -3.73 16.17 4.98
CA THR A 103 -2.39 15.59 5.20
C THR A 103 -1.35 16.24 4.29
N GLU A 104 -1.68 16.42 3.00
CA GLU A 104 -0.80 17.06 2.02
C GLU A 104 -0.48 18.50 2.40
N LYS A 105 -1.48 19.27 2.87
CA LYS A 105 -1.27 20.62 3.40
C LYS A 105 -0.19 20.65 4.49
N TYR A 106 -0.21 19.71 5.43
CA TYR A 106 0.80 19.64 6.49
C TYR A 106 2.15 19.15 5.97
N LEU A 107 2.18 18.20 5.05
CA LEU A 107 3.43 17.76 4.41
C LEU A 107 4.10 18.91 3.65
N ALA A 108 3.32 19.80 3.02
CA ALA A 108 3.83 20.97 2.30
C ALA A 108 4.44 22.04 3.23
N THR A 109 4.07 22.06 4.51
CA THR A 109 4.66 22.98 5.51
C THR A 109 5.97 22.48 6.12
N LEU A 110 6.32 21.22 5.89
CA LEU A 110 7.48 20.56 6.52
C LEU A 110 8.64 20.40 5.53
N ALA A 111 9.86 20.50 6.04
CA ALA A 111 11.06 20.24 5.25
C ALA A 111 11.14 18.77 4.81
N LYS A 112 11.17 18.53 3.51
CA LYS A 112 11.39 17.19 2.96
C LYS A 112 12.82 16.71 3.27
N PRO A 113 13.03 15.43 3.65
CA PRO A 113 14.36 14.86 3.73
C PRO A 113 15.05 14.89 2.37
N THR A 114 16.25 15.45 2.32
CA THR A 114 17.11 15.46 1.13
C THR A 114 18.25 14.46 1.30
N ILE A 115 18.55 13.71 0.25
CA ILE A 115 19.63 12.69 0.23
C ILE A 115 21.01 13.36 0.42
N ALA A 116 21.14 14.64 0.08
CA ALA A 116 22.39 15.42 0.14
C ALA A 116 22.79 15.90 1.55
N ASN A 117 22.01 15.60 2.59
CA ASN A 117 22.41 15.96 3.94
C ASN A 117 23.43 14.95 4.45
N ASP A 118 24.72 15.27 4.28
CA ASP A 118 25.88 14.50 4.77
C ASP A 118 25.90 14.34 6.31
N SER A 119 24.99 15.02 7.02
CA SER A 119 24.73 14.78 8.44
C SER A 119 23.85 13.54 8.60
N SER A 120 24.34 12.53 9.31
CA SER A 120 23.60 11.30 9.68
C SER A 120 22.33 11.52 10.50
N THR A 121 22.01 12.77 10.86
CA THR A 121 20.85 13.15 11.68
C THR A 121 19.88 14.01 10.88
N LEU A 122 18.64 13.51 10.73
CA LEU A 122 17.52 14.28 10.20
C LEU A 122 17.13 15.41 11.16
N THR A 123 16.71 16.56 10.63
CA THR A 123 16.16 17.65 11.45
C THR A 123 14.83 17.25 12.09
N HIS A 124 14.37 18.01 13.10
CA HIS A 124 13.06 17.79 13.71
C HIS A 124 11.93 17.83 12.66
N GLU A 125 11.92 18.84 11.78
CA GLU A 125 10.91 18.97 10.72
C GLU A 125 10.95 17.82 9.71
N GLN A 126 12.14 17.34 9.34
CA GLN A 126 12.29 16.18 8.46
C GLN A 126 11.78 14.88 9.10
N ASN A 127 12.00 14.71 10.41
CA ASN A 127 11.43 13.59 11.15
C ASN A 127 9.91 13.68 11.25
N GLU A 128 9.35 14.87 11.48
CA GLU A 128 7.89 15.09 11.44
C GLU A 128 7.32 14.78 10.06
N TYR A 129 8.00 15.20 8.98
CA TYR A 129 7.61 14.91 7.60
C TYR A 129 7.51 13.40 7.37
N LEU A 130 8.56 12.66 7.72
CA LEU A 130 8.59 11.21 7.57
C LEU A 130 7.56 10.52 8.46
N SER A 131 7.32 11.01 9.67
CA SER A 131 6.32 10.45 10.57
C SER A 131 4.90 10.58 10.00
N LEU A 132 4.57 11.76 9.45
CA LEU A 132 3.29 12.02 8.80
C LEU A 132 3.12 11.20 7.52
N GLN A 133 4.12 11.20 6.65
CA GLN A 133 4.10 10.45 5.40
C GLN A 133 3.98 8.94 5.65
N ARG A 134 4.74 8.40 6.60
CA ARG A 134 4.64 6.99 7.01
C ARG A 134 3.26 6.65 7.54
N SER A 135 2.67 7.52 8.36
CA SER A 135 1.33 7.29 8.90
C SER A 135 0.27 7.24 7.79
N LEU A 136 0.45 8.04 6.72
CA LEU A 136 -0.39 7.96 5.53
C LEU A 136 -0.19 6.65 4.75
N PHE A 137 1.04 6.16 4.59
CA PHE A 137 1.28 4.85 3.97
C PHE A 137 0.67 3.70 4.76
N VAL A 138 0.77 3.74 6.09
CA VAL A 138 0.15 2.75 6.98
C VAL A 138 -1.37 2.79 6.84
N PHE A 139 -1.97 3.98 6.81
CA PHE A 139 -3.41 4.13 6.54
C PHE A 139 -3.83 3.45 5.23
N PHE A 140 -3.10 3.67 4.13
CA PHE A 140 -3.41 2.99 2.87
C PHE A 140 -3.26 1.47 2.96
N TYR A 141 -2.21 0.99 3.63
CA TYR A 141 -2.04 -0.44 3.87
C TYR A 141 -3.25 -1.01 4.63
N ASP A 142 -3.65 -0.35 5.72
CA ASP A 142 -4.78 -0.73 6.56
C ASP A 142 -6.11 -0.72 5.80
N LEU A 143 -6.35 0.29 4.97
CA LEU A 143 -7.52 0.39 4.09
C LEU A 143 -7.62 -0.82 3.15
N VAL A 144 -6.48 -1.24 2.58
CA VAL A 144 -6.43 -2.31 1.59
C VAL A 144 -6.57 -3.70 2.24
N ILE A 145 -5.93 -3.93 3.39
CA ILE A 145 -6.08 -5.21 4.13
C ILE A 145 -7.46 -5.34 4.79
N ALA A 146 -8.10 -4.23 5.13
CA ALA A 146 -9.47 -4.19 5.65
C ALA A 146 -10.53 -4.37 4.55
N HIS A 147 -10.13 -4.74 3.32
CA HIS A 147 -11.02 -4.92 2.17
C HIS A 147 -11.83 -3.68 1.76
N LEU A 148 -11.33 -2.48 2.09
CA LEU A 148 -11.94 -1.19 1.72
C LEU A 148 -11.28 -0.53 0.51
N SER A 149 -10.50 -1.28 -0.27
CA SER A 149 -9.83 -0.73 -1.46
C SER A 149 -10.80 -0.26 -2.57
N SER A 150 -12.08 -0.64 -2.51
CA SER A 150 -13.13 -0.12 -3.40
C SER A 150 -13.38 1.38 -3.25
N VAL A 151 -13.08 1.94 -2.08
CA VAL A 151 -13.14 3.39 -1.86
C VAL A 151 -12.20 4.14 -2.80
N LEU A 152 -11.07 3.54 -3.20
CA LEU A 152 -10.07 4.19 -4.06
C LEU A 152 -10.56 4.41 -5.50
N PHE A 153 -11.52 3.62 -5.97
CA PHE A 153 -12.05 3.67 -7.33
C PHE A 153 -13.55 4.00 -7.39
N SER A 154 -14.11 4.50 -6.29
CA SER A 154 -15.46 5.06 -6.30
C SER A 154 -15.55 6.29 -7.22
N PRO A 155 -16.75 6.68 -7.69
CA PRO A 155 -16.91 7.91 -8.46
C PRO A 155 -16.35 9.15 -7.75
N THR A 156 -16.41 9.17 -6.40
CA THR A 156 -15.90 10.24 -5.54
C THR A 156 -14.39 10.37 -5.62
N ASN A 157 -13.66 9.25 -5.60
CA ASN A 157 -12.20 9.24 -5.40
C ASN A 157 -11.42 8.87 -6.67
N MET A 158 -12.07 8.37 -7.72
CA MET A 158 -11.44 7.99 -8.99
C MET A 158 -10.47 9.07 -9.51
N PRO A 159 -10.82 10.38 -9.54
CA PRO A 159 -9.92 11.41 -10.08
C PRO A 159 -8.54 11.47 -9.39
N HIS A 160 -8.43 10.94 -8.18
CA HIS A 160 -7.21 10.95 -7.36
C HIS A 160 -6.46 9.61 -7.40
N LEU A 161 -7.04 8.57 -8.00
CA LEU A 161 -6.49 7.21 -7.98
C LEU A 161 -5.05 7.14 -8.52
N GLN A 162 -4.79 7.77 -9.67
CA GLN A 162 -3.45 7.78 -10.27
C GLN A 162 -2.42 8.44 -9.36
N ASN A 163 -2.78 9.56 -8.71
CA ASN A 163 -1.90 10.25 -7.78
C ASN A 163 -1.62 9.41 -6.53
N ILE A 164 -2.62 8.66 -6.04
CA ILE A 164 -2.45 7.74 -4.91
C ILE A 164 -1.50 6.59 -5.28
N LEU A 165 -1.68 6.00 -6.47
CA LEU A 165 -0.81 4.93 -6.96
C LEU A 165 0.63 5.42 -7.17
N ALA A 166 0.81 6.59 -7.77
CA ALA A 166 2.12 7.23 -7.91
C ALA A 166 2.76 7.50 -6.54
N PHE A 167 2.01 8.04 -5.58
CA PHE A 167 2.47 8.29 -4.22
C PHE A 167 2.96 7.02 -3.50
N LEU A 168 2.25 5.89 -3.67
CA LEU A 168 2.69 4.58 -3.16
C LEU A 168 3.97 4.10 -3.87
N SER A 169 4.07 4.30 -5.19
CA SER A 169 5.25 3.92 -5.97
C SER A 169 6.49 4.74 -5.58
N ASP A 170 6.32 6.04 -5.34
CA ASP A 170 7.37 6.92 -4.85
C ASP A 170 7.82 6.51 -3.45
N GLY A 171 6.86 6.21 -2.56
CA GLY A 171 7.09 5.72 -1.21
C GLY A 171 7.91 4.42 -1.16
N ALA A 172 7.78 3.55 -2.16
CA ALA A 172 8.60 2.35 -2.31
C ALA A 172 10.10 2.66 -2.56
N THR A 173 10.43 3.88 -2.98
CA THR A 173 11.79 4.31 -3.33
C THR A 173 12.39 5.32 -2.33
N ILE A 174 11.66 5.71 -1.29
CA ILE A 174 12.22 6.57 -0.23
C ILE A 174 13.27 5.76 0.54
N PRO A 175 14.47 6.29 0.88
CA PRO A 175 15.50 5.58 1.64
C PRO A 175 15.13 5.44 3.12
N HIS A 176 13.95 4.87 3.40
CA HIS A 176 13.40 4.64 4.72
C HIS A 176 12.72 3.26 4.73
N PRO A 177 13.34 2.23 5.34
CA PRO A 177 12.94 0.82 5.18
C PRO A 177 11.47 0.54 5.50
N ILE A 178 10.92 1.21 6.52
CA ILE A 178 9.51 1.04 6.92
C ILE A 178 8.58 1.58 5.84
N CYS A 179 8.90 2.72 5.21
CA CYS A 179 8.07 3.31 4.17
C CYS A 179 8.09 2.44 2.93
N GLN A 180 9.28 2.01 2.50
CA GLN A 180 9.46 1.14 1.35
C GLN A 180 8.67 -0.16 1.51
N LYS A 181 8.87 -0.82 2.65
CA LYS A 181 8.18 -2.07 2.97
C LYS A 181 6.66 -1.88 2.98
N THR A 182 6.15 -0.84 3.64
CA THR A 182 4.71 -0.60 3.73
C THR A 182 4.11 -0.38 2.34
N CYS A 183 4.74 0.44 1.50
CA CYS A 183 4.28 0.69 0.14
C CYS A 183 4.27 -0.56 -0.73
N ILE A 184 5.36 -1.35 -0.70
CA ILE A 184 5.44 -2.63 -1.43
C ILE A 184 4.37 -3.62 -0.98
N LEU A 185 4.10 -3.70 0.33
CA LEU A 185 3.04 -4.55 0.86
C LEU A 185 1.65 -4.08 0.41
N THR A 186 1.39 -2.77 0.43
CA THR A 186 0.14 -2.18 -0.08
C THR A 186 -0.06 -2.50 -1.56
N LEU A 187 0.96 -2.29 -2.40
CA LEU A 187 0.92 -2.59 -3.84
C LEU A 187 0.68 -4.08 -4.10
N ALA A 188 1.34 -4.96 -3.35
CA ALA A 188 1.11 -6.40 -3.44
C ALA A 188 -0.33 -6.77 -3.06
N GLN A 189 -0.89 -6.14 -2.02
CA GLN A 189 -2.26 -6.44 -1.60
C GLN A 189 -3.30 -5.89 -2.59
N LEU A 190 -3.09 -4.69 -3.13
CA LEU A 190 -3.93 -4.16 -4.21
C LEU A 190 -3.92 -5.10 -5.43
N THR A 191 -2.75 -5.62 -5.79
CA THR A 191 -2.61 -6.61 -6.87
C THR A 191 -3.43 -7.87 -6.62
N ARG A 192 -3.42 -8.40 -5.38
CA ARG A 192 -4.23 -9.57 -5.01
C ARG A 192 -5.73 -9.29 -5.03
N ASN A 193 -6.12 -8.09 -4.60
CA ASN A 193 -7.51 -7.68 -4.47
C ASN A 193 -8.14 -7.34 -5.83
N TRP A 194 -7.38 -6.74 -6.75
CA TRP A 194 -7.92 -6.15 -7.98
C TRP A 194 -7.68 -7.00 -9.22
N ILE A 195 -6.62 -7.80 -9.23
CA ILE A 195 -6.33 -8.69 -10.35
C ILE A 195 -6.75 -10.11 -9.93
N PRO A 196 -7.75 -10.70 -10.58
CA PRO A 196 -8.16 -12.06 -10.26
C PRO A 196 -7.01 -13.04 -10.47
N ALA A 197 -7.10 -14.15 -9.76
CA ALA A 197 -6.28 -15.32 -9.98
C ALA A 197 -6.40 -15.76 -11.45
N SER A 198 -5.33 -15.68 -12.25
CA SER A 198 -5.36 -16.17 -13.63
C SER A 198 -5.56 -17.68 -13.64
N ALA A 199 -6.72 -18.22 -14.05
CA ALA A 199 -6.86 -19.65 -14.34
C ALA A 199 -6.11 -20.00 -15.63
N GLU A 200 -6.28 -19.17 -16.67
CA GLU A 200 -5.54 -19.23 -17.92
C GLU A 200 -5.25 -17.80 -18.37
N SER A 201 -4.01 -17.55 -18.74
CA SER A 201 -3.56 -16.31 -19.36
C SER A 201 -4.34 -16.05 -20.66
N ARG A 202 -4.86 -14.83 -20.87
CA ARG A 202 -5.17 -14.12 -22.15
C ARG A 202 -6.23 -13.02 -21.91
N PRO A 203 -6.46 -12.03 -22.80
CA PRO A 203 -5.66 -11.42 -23.87
C PRO A 203 -5.53 -9.88 -23.75
N ALA A 204 -6.03 -9.26 -22.67
CA ALA A 204 -6.22 -7.81 -22.57
C ALA A 204 -4.91 -7.00 -22.43
N VAL A 205 -3.81 -7.65 -22.05
CA VAL A 205 -2.48 -7.01 -21.92
C VAL A 205 -1.77 -6.92 -23.27
N ARG A 206 -2.06 -7.83 -24.21
CA ARG A 206 -1.41 -7.85 -25.52
C ARG A 206 -1.70 -6.58 -26.32
N SER A 207 -2.92 -6.03 -26.22
CA SER A 207 -3.29 -4.75 -26.84
C SER A 207 -2.66 -3.53 -26.17
N VAL A 208 -2.42 -3.59 -24.85
CA VAL A 208 -1.71 -2.52 -24.13
C VAL A 208 -0.24 -2.51 -24.54
N LEU A 209 0.40 -3.69 -24.61
CA LEU A 209 1.79 -3.83 -25.01
C LEU A 209 2.02 -3.48 -26.50
N THR A 210 1.12 -3.86 -27.43
CA THR A 210 1.20 -3.40 -28.82
C THR A 210 0.89 -1.90 -28.98
N GLY A 211 0.01 -1.33 -28.14
CA GLY A 211 -0.21 0.11 -28.07
C GLY A 211 1.00 0.90 -27.57
N MET A 212 1.92 0.23 -26.86
CA MET A 212 3.20 0.77 -26.38
C MET A 212 4.39 0.46 -27.31
N GLY A 213 4.14 -0.11 -28.49
CA GLY A 213 5.18 -0.46 -29.46
C GLY A 213 6.04 -1.67 -29.09
N VAL A 214 5.62 -2.49 -28.12
CA VAL A 214 6.35 -3.69 -27.68
C VAL A 214 5.86 -4.92 -28.46
N THR A 215 6.72 -5.48 -29.32
CA THR A 215 6.46 -6.73 -30.05
C THR A 215 7.02 -7.93 -29.27
N LEU A 216 6.14 -8.81 -28.79
CA LEU A 216 6.51 -10.07 -28.15
C LEU A 216 6.74 -11.17 -29.21
N ASN A 217 7.98 -11.67 -29.33
CA ASN A 217 8.30 -12.84 -30.15
C ASN A 217 7.69 -14.13 -29.57
N GLN A 218 7.22 -15.01 -30.45
CA GLN A 218 6.29 -16.13 -30.15
C GLN A 218 6.93 -17.41 -29.55
N ASP A 219 8.22 -17.46 -29.24
CA ASP A 219 8.86 -18.72 -28.89
C ASP A 219 8.90 -19.00 -27.38
N ILE A 220 7.76 -19.36 -26.76
CA ILE A 220 7.75 -20.08 -25.47
C ILE A 220 6.63 -21.14 -25.45
N VAL A 221 7.06 -22.37 -25.16
CA VAL A 221 6.35 -23.66 -25.03
C VAL A 221 5.02 -23.57 -24.25
N ASP A 222 4.03 -24.37 -24.69
CA ASP A 222 2.72 -24.56 -24.06
C ASP A 222 2.82 -24.83 -22.54
N PRO A 223 2.05 -24.13 -21.69
CA PRO A 223 2.06 -24.40 -20.26
C PRO A 223 1.13 -25.57 -19.91
N GLN A 224 1.68 -26.59 -19.24
CA GLN A 224 0.92 -27.58 -18.48
C GLN A 224 0.08 -26.90 -17.38
N PRO A 225 -1.06 -27.48 -16.96
CA PRO A 225 -1.96 -26.88 -15.97
C PRO A 225 -1.20 -26.58 -14.67
N THR A 226 -1.22 -25.30 -14.28
CA THR A 226 -0.46 -24.84 -13.13
C THR A 226 -1.17 -25.23 -11.84
N ARG A 227 -0.40 -25.63 -10.82
CA ARG A 227 -0.87 -25.90 -9.45
C ARG A 227 -1.69 -24.75 -8.84
N TRP A 228 -1.70 -23.56 -9.45
CA TRP A 228 -2.57 -22.46 -9.07
C TRP A 228 -4.06 -22.78 -9.18
N GLU A 229 -4.46 -23.58 -10.19
CA GLU A 229 -5.81 -24.13 -10.30
C GLU A 229 -6.15 -25.09 -9.14
N LEU A 230 -5.14 -25.75 -8.56
CA LEU A 230 -5.26 -26.60 -7.38
C LEU A 230 -5.24 -25.78 -6.07
N LEU A 231 -4.51 -24.66 -6.02
CA LEU A 231 -4.42 -23.77 -4.84
C LEU A 231 -5.69 -22.93 -4.64
N ASN A 232 -6.40 -22.58 -5.72
CA ASN A 232 -7.72 -21.95 -5.63
C ASN A 232 -8.78 -22.83 -4.95
N LYS A 233 -8.55 -24.14 -4.80
CA LYS A 233 -9.42 -25.05 -4.02
C LYS A 233 -9.15 -25.00 -2.50
N ILE A 234 -7.98 -24.53 -2.07
CA ILE A 234 -7.57 -24.47 -0.65
C ILE A 234 -7.94 -23.13 -0.01
N VAL A 235 -8.00 -22.06 -0.80
CA VAL A 235 -8.52 -20.75 -0.36
C VAL A 235 -10.04 -20.80 -0.42
N LYS A 236 -10.70 -20.86 0.75
CA LYS A 236 -12.16 -20.73 0.86
C LYS A 236 -12.63 -19.52 0.06
N SER A 237 -13.44 -19.78 -0.97
CA SER A 237 -14.22 -18.87 -1.81
C SER A 237 -14.03 -17.35 -1.57
N PRO A 238 -13.42 -16.60 -2.51
CA PRO A 238 -13.36 -15.14 -2.47
C PRO A 238 -14.57 -14.45 -3.13
N SER A 239 -15.64 -15.18 -3.50
CA SER A 239 -16.61 -14.70 -4.49
C SER A 239 -17.52 -13.53 -4.08
N ASP A 240 -17.67 -13.21 -2.79
CA ASP A 240 -18.69 -12.23 -2.37
C ASP A 240 -18.16 -10.95 -1.68
N ARG A 241 -16.84 -10.82 -1.44
CA ARG A 241 -16.28 -9.71 -0.63
C ARG A 241 -15.45 -8.67 -1.39
N TYR A 242 -15.23 -8.85 -2.69
CA TYR A 242 -14.56 -7.85 -3.51
C TYR A 242 -15.61 -7.21 -4.42
N ALA A 243 -15.90 -5.92 -4.22
CA ALA A 243 -16.59 -5.17 -5.26
C ALA A 243 -15.82 -5.38 -6.57
N GLN A 244 -16.50 -5.85 -7.61
CA GLN A 244 -15.84 -6.11 -8.88
C GLN A 244 -15.21 -4.81 -9.37
N VAL A 245 -13.87 -4.81 -9.45
CA VAL A 245 -13.12 -3.65 -9.91
C VAL A 245 -13.55 -3.36 -11.34
N PRO A 246 -13.99 -2.13 -11.67
CA PRO A 246 -14.38 -1.80 -13.04
C PRO A 246 -13.25 -2.10 -14.02
N GLU A 247 -13.55 -2.71 -15.17
CA GLU A 247 -12.53 -3.13 -16.13
C GLU A 247 -11.58 -1.98 -16.56
N PRO A 248 -12.04 -0.73 -16.79
CA PRO A 248 -11.13 0.39 -17.08
C PRO A 248 -10.13 0.67 -15.96
N VAL A 249 -10.56 0.57 -14.70
CA VAL A 249 -9.72 0.77 -13.51
C VAL A 249 -8.69 -0.35 -13.42
N LYS A 250 -9.13 -1.60 -13.63
CA LYS A 250 -8.26 -2.77 -13.64
C LYS A 250 -7.19 -2.67 -14.74
N LEU A 251 -7.55 -2.27 -15.96
CA LEU A 251 -6.59 -2.08 -17.06
C LEU A 251 -5.58 -0.97 -16.77
N ALA A 252 -6.04 0.17 -16.25
CA ALA A 252 -5.16 1.27 -15.84
C ALA A 252 -4.21 0.83 -14.71
N PHE A 253 -4.69 0.04 -13.75
CA PHE A 253 -3.87 -0.49 -12.68
C PHE A 253 -2.85 -1.53 -13.19
N ILE A 254 -3.22 -2.41 -14.12
CA ILE A 254 -2.27 -3.34 -14.76
C ILE A 254 -1.17 -2.53 -15.44
N ARG A 255 -1.51 -1.52 -16.23
CA ARG A 255 -0.53 -0.65 -16.88
C ARG A 255 0.43 -0.03 -15.86
N PHE A 256 -0.10 0.52 -14.77
CA PHE A 256 0.70 1.05 -13.66
C PHE A 256 1.63 -0.02 -13.03
N LEU A 257 1.18 -1.28 -12.89
CA LEU A 257 2.02 -2.35 -12.35
C LEU A 257 3.24 -2.63 -13.23
N PHE A 258 3.05 -2.64 -14.55
CA PHE A 258 4.13 -2.83 -15.52
C PHE A 258 5.05 -1.61 -15.56
N GLU A 259 4.51 -0.42 -15.81
CA GLU A 259 5.28 0.79 -16.10
C GLU A 259 5.96 1.39 -14.86
N THR A 260 5.29 1.38 -13.70
CA THR A 260 5.74 2.15 -12.53
C THR A 260 6.05 1.27 -11.34
N ALA A 261 5.14 0.37 -10.95
CA ALA A 261 5.31 -0.41 -9.71
C ALA A 261 6.48 -1.40 -9.81
N THR A 262 6.66 -2.04 -10.97
CA THR A 262 7.80 -2.94 -11.23
C THR A 262 9.12 -2.17 -11.18
N GLU A 263 9.20 -1.01 -11.82
CA GLU A 263 10.41 -0.20 -11.75
C GLU A 263 10.72 0.25 -10.32
N SER A 264 9.72 0.76 -9.59
CA SER A 264 9.87 1.16 -8.19
C SER A 264 10.32 0.01 -7.28
N SER A 265 9.82 -1.21 -7.49
CA SER A 265 10.20 -2.37 -6.66
C SER A 265 11.65 -2.78 -6.86
N PHE A 266 12.16 -2.72 -8.09
CA PHE A 266 13.59 -2.94 -8.34
C PHE A 266 14.45 -1.77 -7.87
N LYS A 267 14.05 -0.52 -8.11
CA LYS A 267 14.76 0.68 -7.62
C LYS A 267 14.93 0.64 -6.10
N ALA A 268 13.92 0.20 -5.36
CA ALA A 268 13.98 0.03 -3.91
C ALA A 268 15.16 -0.87 -3.47
N LEU A 269 15.49 -1.90 -4.25
CA LEU A 269 16.56 -2.84 -3.95
C LEU A 269 17.93 -2.43 -4.50
N PHE A 270 17.97 -1.56 -5.51
CA PHE A 270 19.23 -1.11 -6.11
C PHE A 270 19.85 0.11 -5.44
N GLN A 271 19.24 0.63 -4.37
CA GLN A 271 19.74 1.77 -3.63
C GLN A 271 21.08 1.48 -2.91
N PRO A 272 21.98 2.48 -2.78
CA PRO A 272 23.33 2.25 -2.25
C PRO A 272 23.38 1.72 -0.81
N HIS A 273 22.37 2.02 0.01
CA HIS A 273 22.33 1.60 1.41
C HIS A 273 21.80 0.17 1.60
N ILE A 274 21.32 -0.49 0.55
CA ILE A 274 20.79 -1.85 0.64
C ILE A 274 21.95 -2.83 0.78
N THR A 275 22.02 -3.51 1.93
CA THR A 275 23.08 -4.47 2.27
C THR A 275 22.51 -5.80 2.76
N THR A 276 23.29 -6.87 2.64
CA THR A 276 22.94 -8.20 3.17
C THR A 276 23.20 -8.35 4.66
N GLN A 277 23.93 -7.41 5.27
CA GLN A 277 24.28 -7.43 6.70
C GLN A 277 23.17 -6.86 7.60
N ASP A 278 22.28 -6.04 7.03
CA ASP A 278 21.20 -5.38 7.76
C ASP A 278 19.89 -6.20 7.69
N ALA A 279 19.33 -6.52 8.86
CA ALA A 279 18.09 -7.31 8.95
C ALA A 279 16.88 -6.57 8.34
N GLY A 280 16.86 -5.24 8.37
CA GLY A 280 15.84 -4.40 7.74
C GLY A 280 15.88 -4.51 6.22
N CYS A 281 17.07 -4.44 5.62
CA CYS A 281 17.31 -4.62 4.19
C CYS A 281 16.90 -6.03 3.75
N LEU A 282 17.26 -7.07 4.51
CA LEU A 282 16.81 -8.44 4.24
C LEU A 282 15.29 -8.59 4.31
N ALA A 283 14.63 -7.88 5.22
CA ALA A 283 13.17 -7.85 5.31
C ALA A 283 12.55 -7.13 4.09
N LEU A 284 13.13 -6.02 3.65
CA LEU A 284 12.70 -5.31 2.44
C LEU A 284 12.85 -6.17 1.19
N ILE A 285 14.02 -6.79 0.98
CA ILE A 285 14.25 -7.69 -0.17
C ILE A 285 13.23 -8.84 -0.17
N THR A 286 12.92 -9.40 1.00
CA THR A 286 11.87 -10.42 1.14
C THR A 286 10.51 -9.89 0.70
N CYS A 287 10.16 -8.66 1.07
CA CYS A 287 8.87 -8.06 0.70
C CYS A 287 8.78 -7.79 -0.80
N VAL A 288 9.83 -7.25 -1.41
CA VAL A 288 9.91 -7.04 -2.87
C VAL A 288 9.83 -8.37 -3.62
N CYS A 289 10.55 -9.40 -3.17
CA CYS A 289 10.43 -10.74 -3.75
C CYS A 289 9.01 -11.29 -3.62
N GLY A 290 8.34 -11.07 -2.48
CA GLY A 290 6.92 -11.43 -2.32
C GLY A 290 5.98 -10.67 -3.25
N PHE A 291 6.28 -9.40 -3.55
CA PHE A 291 5.55 -8.62 -4.54
C PHE A 291 5.79 -9.15 -5.96
N HIS A 292 7.03 -9.47 -6.34
CA HIS A 292 7.36 -10.07 -7.64
C HIS A 292 6.65 -11.42 -7.86
N LEU A 293 6.61 -12.27 -6.83
CA LEU A 293 5.82 -13.51 -6.87
C LEU A 293 4.32 -13.24 -7.02
N THR A 294 3.82 -12.15 -6.42
CA THR A 294 2.42 -11.74 -6.57
C THR A 294 2.13 -11.25 -7.99
N LEU A 295 3.03 -10.46 -8.58
CA LEU A 295 2.92 -10.00 -9.97
C LEU A 295 2.95 -11.19 -10.93
N ALA A 296 3.91 -12.10 -10.78
CA ALA A 296 3.98 -13.33 -11.58
C ALA A 296 2.71 -14.18 -11.45
N ALA A 297 2.17 -14.33 -10.24
CA ALA A 297 0.94 -15.11 -10.01
C ALA A 297 -0.33 -14.46 -10.59
N ARG A 298 -0.36 -13.14 -10.73
CA ARG A 298 -1.56 -12.40 -11.17
C ARG A 298 -1.51 -11.95 -12.63
N LEU A 299 -0.33 -11.70 -13.15
CA LEU A 299 -0.08 -11.21 -14.52
C LEU A 299 0.57 -12.29 -15.42
N GLY A 300 1.03 -13.39 -14.83
CA GLY A 300 1.55 -14.54 -15.57
C GLY A 300 2.81 -14.25 -16.38
N MET A 301 2.90 -14.90 -17.53
CA MET A 301 4.04 -14.81 -18.45
C MET A 301 4.26 -13.40 -19.01
N ASP A 302 3.20 -12.61 -19.17
CA ASP A 302 3.32 -11.26 -19.74
C ASP A 302 4.23 -10.37 -18.88
N TRP A 303 4.08 -10.43 -17.55
CA TRP A 303 4.94 -9.69 -16.64
C TRP A 303 6.38 -10.21 -16.64
N LEU A 304 6.56 -11.53 -16.67
CA LEU A 304 7.90 -12.12 -16.71
C LEU A 304 8.66 -11.76 -17.99
N LEU A 305 7.97 -11.75 -19.13
CA LEU A 305 8.52 -11.31 -20.41
C LEU A 305 8.86 -9.83 -20.38
N PHE A 306 7.99 -8.99 -19.84
CA PHE A 306 8.28 -7.56 -19.66
C PHE A 306 9.52 -7.33 -18.80
N VAL A 307 9.64 -8.02 -17.65
CA VAL A 307 10.81 -7.90 -16.78
C VAL A 307 12.08 -8.28 -17.54
N LYS A 308 12.05 -9.39 -18.29
CA LYS A 308 13.22 -9.87 -19.05
C LYS A 308 13.58 -8.98 -20.23
N GLN A 309 12.61 -8.65 -21.08
CA GLN A 309 12.83 -8.07 -22.41
C GLN A 309 12.85 -6.55 -22.39
N VAL A 310 12.17 -5.93 -21.43
CA VAL A 310 12.07 -4.46 -21.35
C VAL A 310 12.87 -3.97 -20.15
N PHE A 311 12.49 -4.37 -18.94
CA PHE A 311 13.05 -3.77 -17.73
C PHE A 311 14.53 -4.08 -17.52
N LEU A 312 14.91 -5.36 -17.44
CA LEU A 312 16.28 -5.78 -17.15
C LEU A 312 17.23 -5.43 -18.28
N LEU A 313 16.76 -5.45 -19.53
CA LEU A 313 17.53 -5.01 -20.69
C LEU A 313 17.87 -3.51 -20.58
N ASN A 314 16.88 -2.66 -20.29
CA ASN A 314 17.09 -1.22 -20.10
C ASN A 314 17.97 -0.90 -18.87
N ALA A 315 17.99 -1.78 -17.87
CA ALA A 315 18.85 -1.68 -16.70
C ALA A 315 20.29 -2.17 -16.94
N ASN A 316 20.67 -2.49 -18.19
CA ASN A 316 21.98 -3.08 -18.55
C ASN A 316 22.32 -4.36 -17.77
N CYS A 317 21.31 -5.14 -17.38
CA CYS A 317 21.50 -6.40 -16.69
C CYS A 317 21.97 -7.48 -17.68
N PRO A 318 23.01 -8.28 -17.35
CA PRO A 318 23.42 -9.38 -18.22
C PRO A 318 22.26 -10.34 -18.51
N PRO A 319 22.04 -10.76 -19.78
CA PRO A 319 20.91 -11.62 -20.14
C PRO A 319 20.86 -12.93 -19.34
N GLN A 320 22.02 -13.48 -18.94
CA GLN A 320 22.10 -14.67 -18.10
C GLN A 320 21.44 -14.45 -16.73
N VAL A 321 21.72 -13.31 -16.09
CA VAL A 321 21.17 -12.97 -14.77
C VAL A 321 19.64 -12.82 -14.83
N GLY A 322 19.14 -12.16 -15.87
CA GLY A 322 17.70 -12.06 -16.10
C GLY A 322 17.04 -13.42 -16.35
N ASN A 323 17.66 -14.28 -17.16
CA ASN A 323 17.16 -15.63 -17.41
C ASN A 323 17.13 -16.48 -16.14
N GLU A 324 18.18 -16.44 -15.32
CA GLU A 324 18.25 -17.15 -14.04
C GLU A 324 17.17 -16.67 -13.07
N TYR A 325 16.93 -15.35 -13.00
CA TYR A 325 15.89 -14.79 -12.14
C TYR A 325 14.48 -15.22 -12.54
N ILE A 326 14.17 -15.15 -13.84
CA ILE A 326 12.86 -15.57 -14.37
C ILE A 326 12.68 -17.10 -14.23
N SER A 327 13.73 -17.87 -14.51
CA SER A 327 13.71 -19.33 -14.34
C SER A 327 13.49 -19.71 -12.89
N ALA A 328 14.07 -18.98 -11.93
CA ALA A 328 13.82 -19.22 -10.52
C ALA A 328 12.34 -19.08 -10.16
N ILE A 329 11.65 -18.07 -10.69
CA ILE A 329 10.21 -17.84 -10.46
C ILE A 329 9.36 -18.92 -11.14
N LEU A 330 9.72 -19.37 -12.34
CA LEU A 330 8.92 -20.32 -13.14
C LEU A 330 9.13 -21.78 -12.76
N VAL A 331 10.38 -22.19 -12.58
CA VAL A 331 10.79 -23.60 -12.53
C VAL A 331 10.81 -24.13 -11.10
N THR A 332 10.98 -23.26 -10.10
CA THR A 332 11.08 -23.70 -8.70
C THR A 332 9.68 -23.94 -8.13
N PRO A 333 9.26 -25.20 -7.88
CA PRO A 333 7.98 -25.46 -7.24
C PRO A 333 8.00 -24.87 -5.82
N ASP A 334 6.87 -24.27 -5.42
CA ASP A 334 6.66 -23.69 -4.08
C ASP A 334 7.71 -22.63 -3.68
N ILE A 335 8.20 -21.85 -4.65
CA ILE A 335 9.15 -20.77 -4.38
C ILE A 335 8.58 -19.77 -3.37
N THR A 336 9.24 -19.68 -2.21
CA THR A 336 8.87 -18.72 -1.16
C THR A 336 9.59 -17.39 -1.37
N PRO A 337 9.05 -16.26 -0.84
CA PRO A 337 9.75 -14.98 -0.87
C PRO A 337 11.16 -15.04 -0.26
N LYS A 338 11.35 -15.87 0.78
CA LYS A 338 12.67 -16.09 1.41
C LYS A 338 13.65 -16.80 0.48
N ARG A 339 13.17 -17.80 -0.29
CA ARG A 339 14.00 -18.52 -1.25
C ARG A 339 14.36 -17.64 -2.45
N LEU A 340 13.38 -16.91 -2.98
CA LEU A 340 13.61 -15.95 -4.08
C LEU A 340 14.58 -14.84 -3.65
N ARG A 341 14.50 -14.37 -2.39
CA ARG A 341 15.48 -13.43 -1.84
C ARG A 341 16.91 -13.96 -1.92
N SER A 342 17.16 -15.21 -1.52
CA SER A 342 18.51 -15.78 -1.56
C SER A 342 19.06 -15.81 -3.00
N ILE A 343 18.20 -16.14 -3.97
CA ILE A 343 18.55 -16.10 -5.40
C ILE A 343 18.81 -14.65 -5.84
N PHE A 344 17.93 -13.73 -5.50
CA PHE A 344 18.07 -12.31 -5.83
C PHE A 344 19.38 -11.72 -5.31
N ILE A 345 19.74 -12.01 -4.05
CA ILE A 345 21.00 -11.56 -3.45
C ILE A 345 22.20 -12.07 -4.26
N ASN A 346 22.22 -13.36 -4.58
CA ASN A 346 23.32 -13.97 -5.34
C ASN A 346 23.44 -13.42 -6.77
N LEU A 347 22.31 -13.07 -7.39
CA LEU A 347 22.25 -12.58 -8.75
C LEU A 347 22.59 -11.10 -8.88
N PHE A 348 22.06 -10.26 -7.98
CA PHE A 348 22.02 -8.81 -8.16
C PHE A 348 22.82 -8.03 -7.12
N ILE A 349 23.09 -8.60 -5.95
CA ILE A 349 23.74 -7.88 -4.84
C ILE A 349 25.17 -8.38 -4.62
N ALA A 350 25.40 -9.69 -4.60
CA ALA A 350 26.73 -10.27 -4.38
C ALA A 350 27.69 -10.10 -5.56
N LYS A 351 27.19 -9.69 -6.73
CA LYS A 351 27.97 -9.42 -7.95
C LYS A 351 28.24 -7.91 -8.18
N LYS A 352 27.78 -7.04 -7.27
CA LYS A 352 28.25 -5.65 -7.16
C LYS A 352 29.52 -5.63 -6.33
#